data_AF-A0A8S0XID4-F1
#
_entry.id   AF-A0A8S0XID4-F1
#
_cell.length_a   1.000
_cell.length_b   1.000
_cell.length_c   1.000
_cell.angle_alpha   90.00
_cell.angle_beta   90.00
_cell.angle_gamma   90.00
#
_symmetry.space_group_name_H-M   'P 1'
#
loop_
_entity.id
_entity.type
_entity.pdbx_description
1 polymer ?
#
loop_
_entity_poly.entity_id
_entity_poly.type
_entity_poly.pdbx_seq_one_letter_code
_entity_poly.pdbx_strand_id
1 'polypeptide(L)' 'MNWQEQLITIYLYVGKHYQDNLWVYSQRMSNYADLSFTDEEVIAIYLFGVIDKNRELKKL' A
#
# COMPACT_ATOMS: atom_id res chain seq x y z
N MET A 1 15.96 -1.13 11.01
CA MET A 1 15.51 -1.47 9.65
C MET A 1 15.59 -0.19 8.84
N ASN A 2 16.28 -0.19 7.70
CA ASN A 2 16.28 1.00 6.83
C ASN A 2 14.88 1.18 6.19
N TRP A 3 14.61 2.35 5.60
CA TRP A 3 13.29 2.65 5.05
C TRP A 3 12.89 1.70 3.90
N GLN A 4 13.88 1.19 3.14
CA GLN A 4 13.64 0.25 2.04
C GLN A 4 13.20 -1.12 2.57
N GLU A 5 13.92 -1.66 3.56
CA GLU A 5 13.57 -2.91 4.23
C GLU A 5 12.19 -2.82 4.88
N GLN A 6 11.84 -1.67 5.45
CA GLN A 6 10.51 -1.43 6.02
C GLN A 6 9.42 -1.44 4.95
N LEU A 7 9.63 -0.75 3.84
CA LEU A 7 8.70 -0.74 2.72
C LEU A 7 8.51 -2.15 2.14
N ILE A 8 9.60 -2.89 1.94
CA ILE A 8 9.57 -4.29 1.46
C ILE A 8 8.80 -5.17 2.44
N THR A 9 9.04 -5.02 3.75
CA THR A 9 8.34 -5.80 4.80
C THR A 9 6.83 -5.54 4.76
N ILE A 10 6.42 -4.28 4.61
CA ILE A 10 5.01 -3.91 4.52
C ILE A 10 4.40 -4.48 3.23
N TYR A 11 5.10 -4.37 2.10
CA TYR A 11 4.62 -4.93 0.83
C TYR A 11 4.39 -6.44 0.92
N LEU A 12 5.34 -7.20 1.47
CA LEU A 12 5.20 -8.65 1.68
C LEU A 12 4.05 -8.99 2.63
N TYR A 13 3.87 -8.20 3.69
CA TYR A 13 2.75 -8.36 4.62
C TYR A 13 1.41 -8.13 3.91
N VAL A 14 1.30 -7.04 3.15
CA VAL A 14 0.10 -6.70 2.38
C VAL A 14 -0.20 -7.79 1.35
N GLY A 15 0.78 -8.20 0.55
CA GLY A 15 0.57 -9.23 -0.48
C GLY A 15 0.06 -10.54 0.09
N LYS A 16 0.61 -11.00 1.23
CA LYS A 16 0.11 -12.18 1.93
C LYS A 16 -1.37 -12.06 2.29
N HIS A 17 -1.76 -10.97 2.94
CA HIS A 17 -3.14 -10.78 3.37
C HIS A 17 -4.10 -10.47 2.22
N TYR A 18 -3.58 -9.80 1.18
CA TYR A 18 -4.32 -9.47 -0.03
C TYR A 18 -4.75 -10.72 -0.78
N GLN A 19 -3.80 -11.61 -1.03
CA GLN A 19 -4.02 -12.86 -1.75
C GLN A 19 -4.90 -13.84 -0.97
N ASP A 20 -4.81 -13.85 0.37
CA ASP A 20 -5.63 -14.74 1.19
C ASP A 20 -7.12 -14.37 1.12
N ASN A 21 -7.50 -13.14 1.51
CA ASN A 21 -8.92 -12.76 1.61
C ASN A 21 -9.21 -11.26 1.41
N LEU A 22 -8.21 -10.38 1.53
CA LEU A 22 -8.48 -8.93 1.52
C LEU A 22 -8.93 -8.46 0.12
N TRP A 23 -8.45 -9.10 -0.96
CA TRP A 23 -8.76 -8.69 -2.34
C TRP A 23 -10.27 -8.57 -2.60
N VAL A 24 -11.09 -9.44 -1.99
CA VAL A 24 -12.56 -9.42 -2.12
C VAL A 24 -13.16 -8.10 -1.63
N TYR A 25 -12.52 -7.43 -0.67
CA TYR A 25 -12.99 -6.19 -0.05
C TYR A 25 -12.31 -4.93 -0.61
N SER A 26 -11.11 -5.06 -1.16
CA SER A 26 -10.23 -3.92 -1.47
C SER A 26 -9.84 -3.80 -2.93
N GLN A 27 -10.34 -4.67 -3.81
CA GLN A 27 -10.08 -4.55 -5.24
C GLN A 27 -10.68 -3.25 -5.80
N ARG A 28 -9.89 -2.48 -6.55
CA ARG A 28 -10.39 -1.25 -7.20
C ARG A 28 -11.35 -1.62 -8.34
N MET A 29 -12.65 -1.57 -8.06
CA MET A 29 -13.73 -1.79 -9.04
C MET A 29 -14.03 -0.53 -9.89
N SER A 30 -13.01 0.26 -10.22
CA SER A 30 -13.17 1.49 -11.00
C SER A 30 -13.03 1.20 -12.49
N ASN A 31 -14.04 1.55 -13.27
CA ASN A 31 -13.93 1.54 -14.73
C ASN A 31 -12.76 2.44 -15.15
N TYR A 32 -11.88 1.92 -16.01
CA TYR A 32 -10.65 2.61 -16.46
C TYR A 32 -9.64 2.91 -15.35
N ALA A 33 -9.59 2.11 -14.28
CA ALA A 33 -8.48 2.18 -13.34
C ALA A 33 -7.15 1.96 -14.08
N ASP A 34 -6.23 2.91 -13.96
CA ASP A 34 -4.85 2.70 -14.34
C ASP A 34 -4.23 1.69 -13.37
N LEU A 35 -4.03 0.47 -13.86
CA LEU A 35 -3.45 -0.66 -13.13
C LEU A 35 -1.93 -0.76 -13.35
N SER A 36 -1.27 0.29 -13.84
CA SER A 36 0.20 0.39 -13.82
C SER A 36 0.76 0.30 -12.40
N PHE A 37 -0.09 0.56 -11.39
CA PHE A 37 0.19 0.37 -9.98
C PHE A 37 -0.88 -0.53 -9.37
N THR A 38 -0.47 -1.61 -8.73
CA THR A 38 -1.37 -2.66 -8.19
C THR A 38 -2.03 -2.24 -6.87
N ASP A 39 -3.13 -2.91 -6.52
CA ASP A 39 -3.84 -2.65 -5.25
C ASP A 39 -2.95 -2.93 -4.03
N GLU A 40 -2.11 -3.96 -4.10
CA GLU A 40 -1.13 -4.30 -3.06
C GLU A 40 -0.10 -3.18 -2.89
N GLU A 41 0.41 -2.61 -3.98
CA GLU A 41 1.36 -1.50 -3.93
C GLU A 41 0.72 -0.21 -3.39
N VAL A 42 -0.54 0.10 -3.76
CA VAL A 42 -1.30 1.24 -3.22
C VAL A 42 -1.42 1.12 -1.69
N ILE A 43 -1.86 -0.04 -1.21
CA ILE A 43 -2.04 -0.29 0.22
C ILE A 43 -0.68 -0.20 0.95
N ALA A 44 0.38 -0.76 0.37
CA ALA A 44 1.71 -0.73 0.96
C ALA A 44 2.24 0.71 1.14
N ILE A 45 2.12 1.57 0.12
CA ILE A 45 2.55 2.97 0.23
C ILE A 45 1.71 3.71 1.29
N TYR A 46 0.39 3.50 1.30
CA TYR A 46 -0.48 4.14 2.28
C TYR A 46 -0.08 3.78 3.72
N LEU A 47 0.09 2.48 4.00
CA LEU A 47 0.51 2.00 5.31
C LEU A 47 1.91 2.49 5.69
N PHE A 48 2.85 2.48 4.74
CA PHE A 48 4.18 3.01 4.95
C PHE A 48 4.16 4.48 5.36
N GLY A 49 3.37 5.32 4.67
CA GLY A 49 3.21 6.74 5.03
C GLY A 49 2.55 6.96 6.40
N VAL A 50 1.58 6.11 6.77
CA VAL A 50 0.95 6.15 8.10
C VAL A 50 1.96 5.80 9.20
N ILE A 51 2.78 4.77 8.99
CA ILE A 51 3.79 4.31 9.96
C ILE A 51 4.91 5.33 10.12
N ASP A 52 5.34 5.95 9.01
CA ASP A 52 6.39 6.99 9.02
C ASP A 52 5.91 8.32 9.65
N LYS A 53 4.66 8.37 10.12
CA LYS A 53 4.02 9.58 10.67
C LYS A 53 4.09 10.79 9.73
N ASN A 54 4.14 10.56 8.41
CA ASN A 54 3.98 11.59 7.37
C ASN A 54 2.52 12.06 7.28
N ARG A 55 1.93 12.39 8.43
CA ARG A 55 0.57 12.95 8.56
C ARG A 55 0.54 14.45 8.31
N GLU A 56 1.71 15.10 8.29
CA GLU A 56 1.81 16.50 7.92
C GLU A 56 2.16 16.61 6.44
N LEU A 57 1.25 17.19 5.66
CA LEU A 57 1.60 17.71 4.35
C LEU A 57 2.78 18.67 4.54
N LYS A 58 3.82 18.54 3.71
CA LYS A 58 4.86 19.58 3.62
C LYS A 58 4.14 20.91 3.42
N LYS A 59 4.21 21.79 4.42
CA LYS A 59 3.78 23.18 4.24
C LYS A 59 4.63 23.77 3.11
N LEU A 60 3.97 24.16 2.04
CA LEU A 60 4.55 24.91 0.93
C LEU A 60 5.00 26.29 1.41
#